data_AF-A0A849BNH7-F1
#
_entry.id   AF-A0A849BNH7-F1
#
_cell.length_a   1.000
_cell.length_b   1.000
_cell.length_c   1.000
_cell.angle_alpha   90.00
_cell.angle_beta   90.00
_cell.angle_gamma   90.00
#
_symmetry.space_group_name_H-M   'P 1'
#
loop_
_entity.id
_entity.type
_entity.pdbx_description
1 polymer ?
#
loop_
_entity_poly.entity_id
_entity_poly.type
_entity_poly.pdbx_seq_one_letter_code
_entity_poly.pdbx_strand_id
1 'polypeptide(L)'
;MTTPARPSDGASSGAHGSSDGPRSDEGGRLELPDAGERPRARRSSPLAGVGAAARASSGTEVRRLLASPMARLAVLALALVPVLYAGLYLWANHDPYERLDQVPAALVVEDEGASTGGVLLSVGSQVARDLEVDGELDWQRTDAQDAAEGVRDGRYEASLLVPATFSSDLASVQQAVSAGDPAPPRQAQLELTTNDATSYLGRTIAERVVAATQQAVADQVGEQAASSFLVGFSTVSQQLQQAADGAGALADGLGQASEGADGLVQGADALLTGQRALAEGADGLATGAGQLADGTGA
;
A
#
# COMPACT_ATOMS: atom_id res chain seq x y z
N MET A 1 -37.88 30.11 -35.41
CA MET A 1 -37.91 28.88 -36.23
C MET A 1 -37.06 27.84 -35.52
N THR A 2 -37.48 26.67 -35.06
CA THR A 2 -38.78 26.06 -34.78
C THR A 2 -38.45 24.91 -33.82
N THR A 3 -39.05 24.91 -32.65
CA THR A 3 -39.29 23.76 -31.74
C THR A 3 -40.81 23.48 -31.86
N PRO A 4 -41.44 22.33 -31.50
CA PRO A 4 -40.98 21.06 -30.88
C PRO A 4 -41.54 19.77 -31.55
N ALA A 5 -41.20 18.59 -31.00
CA ALA A 5 -42.17 17.49 -30.85
C ALA A 5 -41.84 16.56 -29.65
N ARG A 6 -42.84 16.42 -28.77
CA ARG A 6 -43.12 15.38 -27.73
C ARG A 6 -44.64 15.09 -27.90
N PRO A 7 -45.32 14.16 -27.20
CA PRO A 7 -44.99 12.85 -26.58
C PRO A 7 -46.05 11.74 -26.94
N SER A 8 -45.91 10.52 -26.42
CA SER A 8 -47.01 9.58 -26.08
C SER A 8 -46.43 8.44 -25.22
N ASP A 9 -46.70 8.27 -23.92
CA ASP A 9 -47.92 7.83 -23.19
C ASP A 9 -48.34 6.35 -23.34
N GLY A 10 -48.53 5.71 -22.18
CA GLY A 10 -49.24 4.43 -21.96
C GLY A 10 -48.32 3.22 -21.69
N ALA A 11 -48.53 2.34 -20.71
CA ALA A 11 -49.56 2.25 -19.68
C ALA A 11 -49.12 1.22 -18.60
N SER A 12 -49.75 1.36 -17.44
CA SER A 12 -49.72 0.55 -16.21
C SER A 12 -50.26 -0.88 -16.31
N SER A 13 -49.97 -1.68 -15.26
CA SER A 13 -50.71 -2.84 -14.68
C SER A 13 -49.83 -4.10 -14.65
N GLY A 14 -49.70 -4.93 -13.61
CA GLY A 14 -50.33 -5.15 -12.30
C GLY A 14 -49.47 -6.20 -11.56
N ALA A 15 -49.26 -6.13 -10.24
CA ALA A 15 -50.09 -6.71 -9.18
C ALA A 15 -49.90 -8.24 -8.95
N HIS A 16 -49.82 -8.60 -7.65
CA HIS A 16 -49.97 -9.93 -7.01
C HIS A 16 -48.71 -10.83 -6.96
N GLY A 17 -48.36 -11.47 -5.83
CA GLY A 17 -49.11 -11.67 -4.60
C GLY A 17 -48.24 -12.15 -3.43
N SER A 18 -48.70 -11.78 -2.24
CA SER A 18 -48.33 -12.31 -0.93
C SER A 18 -49.07 -13.63 -0.65
N SER A 19 -48.67 -14.29 0.45
CA SER A 19 -49.39 -15.36 1.19
C SER A 19 -49.33 -16.75 0.53
N ASP A 20 -49.35 -17.89 1.21
CA ASP A 20 -49.53 -18.24 2.62
C ASP A 20 -49.17 -19.74 2.79
N GLY A 21 -48.56 -20.10 3.93
CA GLY A 21 -48.44 -21.41 4.62
C GLY A 21 -48.40 -22.78 3.89
N PRO A 22 -48.55 -23.92 4.62
CA PRO A 22 -48.40 -24.14 6.07
C PRO A 22 -47.60 -25.40 6.48
N ARG A 23 -47.25 -25.44 7.78
CA ARG A 23 -47.18 -26.55 8.76
C ARG A 23 -47.33 -28.01 8.26
N SER A 24 -46.47 -28.91 8.74
CA SER A 24 -46.76 -30.06 9.66
C SER A 24 -45.47 -30.91 9.78
N ASP A 25 -44.91 -31.08 10.97
CA ASP A 25 -45.24 -32.13 11.97
C ASP A 25 -44.63 -33.48 11.58
N GLU A 26 -43.59 -33.92 12.29
CA GLU A 26 -43.28 -35.34 12.47
C GLU A 26 -42.44 -35.52 13.75
N GLY A 27 -43.15 -35.65 14.86
CA GLY A 27 -42.63 -36.21 16.10
C GLY A 27 -42.46 -37.71 15.98
N GLY A 28 -41.22 -38.18 15.81
CA GLY A 28 -40.86 -39.60 15.90
C GLY A 28 -40.77 -40.08 17.36
N ARG A 29 -41.92 -40.40 17.96
CA ARG A 29 -42.00 -41.19 19.20
C ARG A 29 -41.75 -42.66 18.84
N LEU A 30 -40.65 -43.23 19.34
CA LEU A 30 -40.41 -44.67 19.34
C LEU A 30 -41.24 -45.33 20.45
N GLU A 31 -42.38 -45.92 20.07
CA GLU A 31 -43.08 -46.93 20.88
C GLU A 31 -42.30 -48.25 20.84
N LEU A 32 -41.94 -48.76 22.01
CA LEU A 32 -41.46 -50.13 22.22
C LEU A 32 -42.62 -50.97 22.78
N PRO A 33 -42.84 -52.19 22.27
CA PRO A 33 -43.95 -53.03 22.70
C PRO A 33 -43.73 -53.66 24.08
N ASP A 34 -44.88 -53.88 24.72
CA ASP A 34 -45.11 -54.36 26.07
C ASP A 34 -44.77 -55.84 26.32
N ALA A 35 -44.49 -56.09 27.60
CA ALA A 35 -44.35 -57.28 28.42
C ALA A 35 -44.44 -58.71 27.83
N GLY A 36 -43.38 -59.48 28.15
CA GLY A 36 -43.48 -60.90 28.44
C GLY A 36 -43.12 -61.17 29.91
N GLU A 37 -44.12 -61.54 30.71
CA GLU A 37 -44.04 -61.88 32.13
C GLU A 37 -43.14 -63.09 32.42
N ARG A 38 -42.32 -63.03 33.50
CA ARG A 38 -41.83 -64.20 34.27
C ARG A 38 -41.64 -63.85 35.77
N PRO A 39 -41.68 -64.86 36.66
CA PRO A 39 -42.46 -64.79 37.90
C PRO A 39 -41.71 -64.26 39.13
N ARG A 40 -42.54 -63.79 40.08
CA ARG A 40 -42.22 -63.24 41.40
C ARG A 40 -41.43 -64.21 42.29
N ALA A 41 -40.26 -63.77 42.74
CA ALA A 41 -39.64 -64.27 43.97
C ALA A 41 -39.68 -63.15 45.03
N ARG A 42 -40.47 -63.38 46.09
CA ARG A 42 -40.44 -62.58 47.32
C ARG A 42 -39.08 -62.75 47.99
N ARG A 43 -38.45 -61.64 48.41
CA ARG A 43 -37.95 -61.44 49.78
C ARG A 43 -37.33 -60.04 49.99
N SER A 44 -37.99 -59.31 50.90
CA SER A 44 -37.44 -58.38 51.91
C SER A 44 -36.40 -57.32 51.52
N SER A 45 -36.83 -56.07 51.52
CA SER A 45 -36.00 -54.89 51.83
C SER A 45 -35.43 -54.97 53.25
N PRO A 46 -34.27 -54.35 53.51
CA PRO A 46 -34.26 -52.94 53.90
C PRO A 46 -33.31 -52.12 52.99
N LEU A 47 -33.77 -51.04 52.37
CA LEU A 47 -33.68 -49.66 52.86
C LEU A 47 -32.35 -49.29 53.53
N ALA A 48 -31.76 -48.22 52.96
CA ALA A 48 -30.65 -47.41 53.45
C ALA A 48 -29.24 -47.99 53.27
N GLY A 49 -28.50 -47.48 52.27
CA GLY A 49 -27.04 -47.66 52.32
C GLY A 49 -26.21 -47.42 51.04
N VAL A 50 -26.79 -47.15 49.86
CA VAL A 50 -25.98 -47.13 48.62
C VAL A 50 -25.71 -45.73 48.06
N GLY A 51 -26.31 -44.68 48.63
CA GLY A 51 -26.13 -43.29 48.16
C GLY A 51 -24.91 -42.54 48.72
N ALA A 52 -24.14 -43.10 49.66
CA ALA A 52 -23.14 -42.33 50.43
C ALA A 52 -21.72 -42.94 50.47
N ALA A 53 -21.45 -44.05 49.76
CA ALA A 53 -20.11 -44.66 49.76
C ALA A 53 -19.20 -44.20 48.61
N ALA A 54 -19.74 -43.54 47.57
CA ALA A 54 -18.93 -43.08 46.44
C ALA A 54 -18.34 -41.66 46.61
N ARG A 55 -18.64 -40.94 47.71
CA ARG A 55 -18.12 -39.58 47.97
C ARG A 55 -17.18 -39.46 49.18
N ALA A 56 -16.91 -40.55 49.91
CA ALA A 56 -16.16 -40.46 51.18
C ALA A 56 -14.88 -41.31 51.26
N SER A 57 -14.50 -42.08 50.23
CA SER A 57 -13.28 -42.91 50.27
C SER A 57 -12.09 -42.38 49.46
N SER A 58 -12.32 -41.49 48.48
CA SER A 58 -11.24 -40.97 47.64
C SER A 58 -10.22 -40.16 48.44
N GLY A 59 -10.64 -39.42 49.46
CA GLY A 59 -9.72 -38.65 50.32
C GLY A 59 -8.88 -39.50 51.28
N THR A 60 -9.40 -40.65 51.73
CA THR A 60 -8.70 -41.52 52.70
C THR A 60 -7.76 -42.51 52.02
N GLU A 61 -8.08 -42.96 50.80
CA GLU A 61 -7.18 -43.82 50.00
C GLU A 61 -5.97 -43.04 49.46
N VAL A 62 -6.15 -41.82 48.97
CA VAL A 62 -5.05 -40.93 48.54
C VAL A 62 -4.10 -40.65 49.70
N ARG A 63 -4.64 -40.38 50.89
CA ARG A 63 -3.84 -40.12 52.11
C ARG A 63 -3.07 -41.36 52.59
N ARG A 64 -3.58 -42.57 52.35
CA ARG A 64 -2.90 -43.83 52.66
C ARG A 64 -1.77 -44.15 51.66
N LEU A 65 -1.97 -43.84 50.38
CA LEU A 65 -0.94 -43.96 49.33
C LEU A 65 0.19 -42.93 49.49
N LEU A 66 -0.04 -41.82 50.19
CA LEU A 66 0.96 -40.78 50.45
C LEU A 66 1.59 -40.84 51.86
N ALA A 67 1.19 -41.82 52.70
CA ALA A 67 1.59 -41.88 54.10
C ALA A 67 3.05 -42.30 54.32
N SER A 68 3.62 -43.16 53.47
CA SER A 68 5.00 -43.64 53.61
C SER A 68 5.95 -42.90 52.65
N PRO A 69 7.23 -42.71 53.02
CA PRO A 69 8.21 -42.06 52.14
C PRO A 69 8.41 -42.85 50.83
N MET A 70 8.32 -44.19 50.86
CA MET A 70 8.39 -45.05 49.69
C MET A 70 7.20 -44.90 48.74
N ALA A 71 5.98 -44.79 49.26
CA ALA A 71 4.79 -44.65 48.42
C ALA A 71 4.68 -43.24 47.80
N ARG A 72 5.16 -42.20 48.50
CA ARG A 72 5.37 -40.86 47.90
C ARG A 72 6.34 -40.88 46.73
N LEU A 73 7.43 -41.64 46.84
CA LEU A 73 8.43 -41.77 45.77
C LEU A 73 7.84 -42.49 44.54
N ALA A 74 7.02 -43.53 44.75
CA ALA A 74 6.34 -44.24 43.67
C ALA A 74 5.30 -43.37 42.95
N VAL A 75 4.48 -42.60 43.69
CA VAL A 75 3.51 -41.66 43.10
C VAL A 75 4.21 -40.52 42.37
N LEU A 76 5.32 -40.00 42.93
CA LEU A 76 6.15 -39.00 42.28
C LEU A 76 6.73 -39.54 40.96
N ALA A 77 7.31 -40.74 40.97
CA ALA A 77 7.88 -41.38 39.77
C ALA A 77 6.82 -41.63 38.69
N LEU A 78 5.62 -42.07 39.07
CA LEU A 78 4.50 -42.28 38.15
C LEU A 78 3.99 -40.97 37.53
N ALA A 79 3.94 -39.88 38.31
CA ALA A 79 3.57 -38.56 37.82
C ALA A 79 4.69 -37.90 36.99
N LEU A 80 5.95 -38.23 37.27
CA LEU A 80 7.12 -37.69 36.58
C LEU A 80 7.15 -38.09 35.10
N VAL A 81 6.75 -39.33 34.77
CA VAL A 81 6.83 -39.83 33.38
C VAL A 81 5.91 -39.04 32.44
N PRO A 82 4.59 -38.85 32.72
CA PRO A 82 3.73 -38.00 31.90
C PRO A 82 4.13 -36.53 31.90
N VAL A 83 4.64 -35.99 33.02
CA VAL A 83 5.07 -34.58 33.11
C VAL A 83 6.36 -34.34 32.31
N LEU A 84 7.31 -35.26 32.33
CA LEU A 84 8.51 -35.19 31.50
C LEU A 84 8.16 -35.31 30.02
N TYR A 85 7.25 -36.23 29.66
CA TYR A 85 6.81 -36.35 28.28
C TYR A 85 6.06 -35.08 27.81
N ALA A 86 5.08 -34.61 28.59
CA ALA A 86 4.35 -33.39 28.28
C ALA A 86 5.28 -32.17 28.25
N GLY A 87 6.23 -32.08 29.18
CA GLY A 87 7.23 -31.02 29.24
C GLY A 87 8.18 -31.03 28.05
N LEU A 88 8.68 -32.22 27.65
CA LEU A 88 9.54 -32.37 26.48
C LEU A 88 8.77 -32.12 25.17
N TYR A 89 7.52 -32.56 25.08
CA TYR A 89 6.66 -32.29 23.93
C TYR A 89 6.34 -30.81 23.81
N LEU A 90 5.95 -30.17 24.93
CA LEU A 90 5.71 -28.73 24.96
C LEU A 90 6.98 -27.96 24.65
N TRP A 91 8.14 -28.39 25.13
CA TRP A 91 9.42 -27.75 24.82
C TRP A 91 9.82 -27.92 23.35
N ALA A 92 9.73 -29.15 22.81
CA ALA A 92 10.09 -29.45 21.42
C ALA A 92 9.11 -28.84 20.41
N ASN A 93 7.85 -28.63 20.79
CA ASN A 93 6.83 -28.02 19.95
C ASN A 93 6.42 -26.62 20.42
N HIS A 94 7.14 -26.00 21.36
CA HIS A 94 6.78 -24.65 21.82
C HIS A 94 6.98 -23.67 20.68
N ASP A 95 8.04 -23.90 19.91
CA ASP A 95 8.45 -23.08 18.79
C ASP A 95 9.16 -23.92 17.71
N PRO A 96 8.43 -24.79 16.98
CA PRO A 96 9.01 -25.62 15.93
C PRO A 96 9.52 -24.80 14.72
N TYR A 97 9.34 -23.48 14.76
CA TYR A 97 9.64 -22.54 13.68
C TYR A 97 10.62 -21.43 14.10
N GLU A 98 11.19 -21.50 15.32
CA GLU A 98 12.20 -20.55 15.83
C GLU A 98 13.49 -20.53 14.99
N ARG A 99 13.61 -21.41 13.99
CA ARG A 99 14.77 -21.59 13.11
C ARG A 99 14.40 -21.69 11.62
N LEU A 100 13.32 -21.02 11.20
CA LEU A 100 12.99 -20.94 9.78
C LEU A 100 14.11 -20.28 8.96
N ASP A 101 14.92 -19.42 9.58
CA ASP A 101 16.12 -18.78 9.03
C ASP A 101 17.18 -19.76 8.50
N GLN A 102 17.11 -21.05 8.89
CA GLN A 102 17.99 -22.12 8.42
C GLN A 102 17.36 -23.00 7.34
N VAL A 103 16.10 -22.74 6.98
CA VAL A 103 15.38 -23.51 5.97
C VAL A 103 15.75 -22.97 4.59
N PRO A 104 16.44 -23.75 3.75
CA PRO A 104 16.89 -23.29 2.44
C PRO A 104 15.69 -23.09 1.51
N ALA A 105 15.58 -21.89 0.95
CA ALA A 105 14.54 -21.53 -0.01
C ALA A 105 15.16 -20.90 -1.26
N ALA A 106 14.75 -21.33 -2.44
CA ALA A 106 15.22 -20.75 -3.69
C ALA A 106 14.45 -19.47 -4.02
N LEU A 107 15.15 -18.45 -4.49
CA LEU A 107 14.58 -17.20 -4.96
C LEU A 107 14.99 -16.95 -6.41
N VAL A 108 14.02 -16.93 -7.31
CA VAL A 108 14.22 -16.72 -8.75
C VAL A 108 13.63 -15.38 -9.12
N VAL A 109 14.45 -14.49 -9.68
CA VAL A 109 14.02 -13.14 -10.09
C VAL A 109 14.22 -13.00 -11.59
N GLU A 110 13.13 -13.11 -12.34
CA GLU A 110 13.11 -12.89 -13.79
C GLU A 110 12.58 -11.49 -14.17
N ASP A 111 12.01 -10.76 -13.20
CA ASP A 111 11.44 -9.42 -13.39
C ASP A 111 12.39 -8.46 -14.13
N GLU A 112 11.94 -7.94 -15.27
CA GLU A 112 12.72 -7.00 -16.10
C GLU A 112 12.53 -5.54 -15.66
N GLY A 113 11.61 -5.28 -14.73
CA GLY A 113 11.19 -3.94 -14.36
C GLY A 113 10.21 -3.31 -15.36
N ALA A 114 9.72 -2.12 -15.05
CA ALA A 114 8.79 -1.37 -15.89
C ALA A 114 9.09 0.12 -15.85
N SER A 115 8.98 0.83 -16.98
CA SER A 115 9.19 2.27 -17.02
C SER A 115 7.84 3.00 -16.97
N THR A 116 7.59 3.76 -15.90
CA THR A 116 6.41 4.64 -15.78
C THR A 116 6.88 6.07 -15.49
N GLY A 117 6.51 7.02 -16.35
CA GLY A 117 6.84 8.43 -16.13
C GLY A 117 8.35 8.76 -16.17
N GLY A 118 9.16 7.94 -16.87
CA GLY A 118 10.60 8.13 -16.98
C GLY A 118 11.43 7.56 -15.82
N VAL A 119 10.78 6.90 -14.85
CA VAL A 119 11.44 6.19 -13.76
C VAL A 119 11.25 4.69 -13.94
N LEU A 120 12.36 3.95 -13.82
CA LEU A 120 12.36 2.49 -13.82
C LEU A 120 11.83 2.01 -12.47
N LEU A 121 10.66 1.39 -12.50
CA LEU A 121 10.04 0.66 -11.41
C LEU A 121 10.58 -0.77 -11.44
N SER A 122 11.35 -1.16 -10.43
CA SER A 122 11.93 -2.50 -10.32
C SER A 122 11.48 -3.19 -9.03
N VAL A 123 10.19 -3.47 -8.92
CA VAL A 123 9.58 -4.04 -7.71
C VAL A 123 10.09 -5.44 -7.44
N GLY A 124 10.28 -6.29 -8.46
CA GLY A 124 10.69 -7.67 -8.27
C GLY A 124 12.06 -7.80 -7.62
N SER A 125 13.03 -6.99 -8.04
CA SER A 125 14.36 -6.97 -7.40
C SER A 125 14.34 -6.39 -5.99
N GLN A 126 13.43 -5.46 -5.69
CA GLN A 126 13.28 -4.91 -4.36
C GLN A 126 12.64 -5.90 -3.40
N VAL A 127 11.55 -6.56 -3.81
CA VAL A 127 10.95 -7.68 -3.07
C VAL A 127 11.97 -8.76 -2.78
N ALA A 128 12.81 -9.11 -3.77
CA ALA A 128 13.86 -10.10 -3.58
C ALA A 128 14.89 -9.70 -2.51
N ARG A 129 15.34 -8.44 -2.54
CA ARG A 129 16.25 -7.92 -1.52
C ARG A 129 15.61 -7.88 -0.13
N ASP A 130 14.34 -7.49 -0.04
CA ASP A 130 13.64 -7.39 1.24
C ASP A 130 13.47 -8.78 1.87
N LEU A 131 13.14 -9.79 1.07
CA LEU A 131 13.07 -11.20 1.53
C LEU A 131 14.43 -11.71 2.02
N GLU A 132 15.52 -11.38 1.31
CA GLU A 132 16.89 -11.74 1.72
C GLU A 132 17.31 -11.06 3.03
N VAL A 133 16.90 -9.81 3.24
CA VAL A 133 17.28 -9.02 4.43
C VAL A 133 16.45 -9.39 5.66
N ASP A 134 15.16 -9.72 5.50
CA ASP A 134 14.26 -10.11 6.59
C ASP A 134 14.71 -11.43 7.24
N GLY A 135 15.39 -12.30 6.49
CA GLY A 135 16.12 -13.46 7.02
C GLY A 135 15.24 -14.53 7.66
N GLU A 136 13.93 -14.52 7.40
CA GLU A 136 13.00 -15.52 7.95
C GLU A 136 13.16 -16.91 7.30
N LEU A 137 13.72 -16.97 6.09
CA LEU A 137 14.17 -18.18 5.41
C LEU A 137 15.60 -17.96 4.89
N ASP A 138 16.36 -19.05 4.70
CA ASP A 138 17.66 -18.99 4.03
C ASP A 138 17.46 -18.87 2.51
N TRP A 139 17.15 -17.66 2.05
CA TRP A 139 16.92 -17.36 0.65
C TRP A 139 18.21 -17.43 -0.16
N GLN A 140 18.21 -18.30 -1.16
CA GLN A 140 19.32 -18.48 -2.09
C GLN A 140 18.87 -18.10 -3.51
N ARG A 141 19.50 -17.07 -4.08
CA ARG A 141 19.26 -16.74 -5.48
C ARG A 141 19.76 -17.82 -6.39
N THR A 142 18.90 -18.25 -7.31
CA THR A 142 19.23 -19.22 -8.34
C THR A 142 18.35 -19.02 -9.57
N ASP A 143 18.56 -19.82 -10.60
CA ASP A 143 17.72 -19.82 -11.81
C ASP A 143 16.49 -20.74 -11.67
N ALA A 144 15.50 -20.55 -12.54
CA ALA A 144 14.24 -21.29 -12.49
C ALA A 144 14.44 -22.82 -12.59
N GLN A 145 15.47 -23.28 -13.30
CA GLN A 145 15.73 -24.70 -13.46
C GLN A 145 16.29 -25.30 -12.17
N ASP A 146 17.34 -24.70 -11.61
CA ASP A 146 17.97 -25.16 -10.35
C ASP A 146 17.01 -25.05 -9.17
N ALA A 147 16.18 -24.00 -9.11
CA ALA A 147 15.11 -23.89 -8.12
C ALA A 147 14.13 -25.08 -8.20
N ALA A 148 13.64 -25.39 -9.41
CA ALA A 148 12.67 -26.45 -9.62
C ALA A 148 13.25 -27.86 -9.40
N GLU A 149 14.52 -28.09 -9.73
CA GLU A 149 15.23 -29.33 -9.41
C GLU A 149 15.55 -29.42 -7.92
N GLY A 150 15.99 -28.32 -7.31
CA GLY A 150 16.33 -28.26 -5.89
C GLY A 150 15.14 -28.47 -4.97
N VAL A 151 13.93 -28.02 -5.34
CA VAL A 151 12.70 -28.36 -4.59
C VAL A 151 12.33 -29.83 -4.76
N ARG A 152 12.51 -30.41 -5.95
CA ARG A 152 12.21 -31.84 -6.20
C ARG A 152 13.14 -32.77 -5.43
N ASP A 153 14.42 -32.44 -5.37
CA ASP A 153 15.45 -33.27 -4.73
C ASP A 153 15.63 -32.94 -3.23
N GLY A 154 14.87 -31.98 -2.71
CA GLY A 154 14.87 -31.59 -1.28
C GLY A 154 16.06 -30.73 -0.85
N ARG A 155 16.81 -30.13 -1.79
CA ARG A 155 17.80 -29.08 -1.48
C ARG A 155 17.14 -27.79 -1.00
N TYR A 156 15.97 -27.49 -1.56
CA TYR A 156 15.15 -26.36 -1.17
C TYR A 156 13.81 -26.86 -0.66
N GLU A 157 13.33 -26.32 0.45
CA GLU A 157 11.98 -26.66 0.93
C GLU A 157 10.89 -25.93 0.13
N ALA A 158 11.24 -24.77 -0.44
CA ALA A 158 10.39 -23.97 -1.31
C ALA A 158 11.22 -23.18 -2.34
N SER A 159 10.58 -22.81 -3.45
CA SER A 159 11.11 -21.83 -4.39
C SER A 159 10.07 -20.76 -4.72
N LEU A 160 10.46 -19.49 -4.65
CA LEU A 160 9.66 -18.36 -5.08
C LEU A 160 10.20 -17.81 -6.40
N LEU A 161 9.37 -17.78 -7.44
CA LEU A 161 9.67 -17.18 -8.73
C LEU A 161 8.92 -15.87 -8.89
N VAL A 162 9.69 -14.82 -9.20
CA VAL A 162 9.21 -13.49 -9.59
C VAL A 162 9.23 -13.39 -11.12
N PRO A 163 8.08 -13.45 -11.81
CA PRO A 163 8.04 -13.49 -13.26
C PRO A 163 8.56 -12.21 -13.92
N ALA A 164 9.01 -12.32 -15.18
CA ALA A 164 9.50 -11.20 -15.98
C ALA A 164 8.55 -9.99 -16.08
N THR A 165 7.23 -10.25 -16.01
CA THR A 165 6.20 -9.21 -16.14
C THR A 165 5.79 -8.58 -14.82
N PHE A 166 6.31 -9.03 -13.68
CA PHE A 166 5.81 -8.66 -12.35
C PHE A 166 5.70 -7.15 -12.14
N SER A 167 6.79 -6.40 -12.37
CA SER A 167 6.80 -4.94 -12.24
C SER A 167 5.90 -4.26 -13.28
N SER A 168 5.80 -4.82 -14.49
CA SER A 168 4.95 -4.27 -15.56
C SER A 168 3.45 -4.46 -15.28
N ASP A 169 3.09 -5.58 -14.67
CA ASP A 169 1.71 -5.87 -14.27
C ASP A 169 1.30 -4.97 -13.10
N LEU A 170 2.18 -4.73 -12.13
CA LEU A 170 1.95 -3.73 -11.07
C LEU A 170 1.81 -2.31 -11.63
N ALA A 171 2.69 -1.91 -12.57
CA ALA A 171 2.63 -0.60 -13.21
C ALA A 171 1.34 -0.39 -14.03
N SER A 172 0.71 -1.46 -14.51
CA SER A 172 -0.51 -1.38 -15.31
C SER A 172 -1.68 -0.72 -14.56
N VAL A 173 -1.73 -0.88 -13.23
CA VAL A 173 -2.75 -0.24 -12.37
C VAL A 173 -2.63 1.28 -12.44
N GLN A 174 -1.40 1.79 -12.38
CA GLN A 174 -1.11 3.23 -12.41
C GLN A 174 -1.41 3.85 -13.78
N GLN A 175 -1.15 3.10 -14.86
CA GLN A 175 -1.47 3.51 -16.22
C GLN A 175 -2.98 3.49 -16.51
N ALA A 176 -3.71 2.49 -16.01
CA ALA A 176 -5.15 2.39 -16.16
C ALA A 176 -5.90 3.58 -15.54
N VAL A 177 -5.40 4.13 -14.43
CA VAL A 177 -5.97 5.32 -13.78
C VAL A 177 -5.74 6.59 -14.60
N SER A 178 -4.66 6.65 -15.39
CA SER A 178 -4.23 7.87 -16.10
C SER A 178 -4.80 8.00 -17.52
N ALA A 179 -5.12 6.88 -18.19
CA ALA A 179 -5.40 6.87 -19.63
C ALA A 179 -6.88 7.15 -20.00
N GLY A 180 -7.81 7.13 -19.04
CA GLY A 180 -9.24 7.33 -19.34
C GLY A 180 -9.89 6.23 -20.20
N ASP A 181 -9.14 5.19 -20.58
CA ASP A 181 -9.59 4.02 -21.32
C ASP A 181 -9.08 2.75 -20.60
N PRO A 182 -9.96 1.84 -20.16
CA PRO A 182 -9.60 0.79 -19.21
C PRO A 182 -9.07 -0.43 -19.96
N ALA A 183 -7.75 -0.48 -20.21
CA ALA A 183 -7.12 -1.79 -20.17
C ALA A 183 -7.34 -2.34 -18.75
N PRO A 184 -7.94 -3.53 -18.57
CA PRO A 184 -8.14 -4.08 -17.24
C PRO A 184 -6.78 -4.18 -16.54
N PRO A 185 -6.67 -3.71 -15.29
CA PRO A 185 -5.41 -3.80 -14.55
C PRO A 185 -4.98 -5.26 -14.50
N ARG A 186 -3.73 -5.52 -14.86
CA ARG A 186 -3.17 -6.87 -14.78
C ARG A 186 -2.79 -7.14 -13.34
N GLN A 187 -3.04 -8.37 -12.90
CA GLN A 187 -2.62 -8.81 -11.58
C GLN A 187 -1.21 -9.35 -11.69
N ALA A 188 -0.30 -8.75 -10.93
CA ALA A 188 1.04 -9.29 -10.75
C ALA A 188 0.95 -10.58 -9.93
N GLN A 189 1.57 -11.63 -10.45
CA GLN A 189 1.56 -12.96 -9.85
C GLN A 189 2.97 -13.35 -9.45
N LEU A 190 3.06 -14.18 -8.42
CA LEU A 190 4.29 -14.79 -7.95
C LEU A 190 4.03 -16.28 -7.86
N GLU A 191 5.00 -17.07 -8.30
CA GLU A 191 4.87 -18.52 -8.36
C GLU A 191 5.65 -19.13 -7.19
N LEU A 192 4.92 -19.79 -6.29
CA LEU A 192 5.51 -20.51 -5.17
C LEU A 192 5.41 -22.01 -5.46
N THR A 193 6.56 -22.67 -5.52
CA THR A 193 6.64 -24.13 -5.57
C THR A 193 7.14 -24.63 -4.22
N THR A 194 6.43 -25.58 -3.62
CA THR A 194 6.81 -26.19 -2.33
C THR A 194 6.91 -27.70 -2.46
N ASN A 195 7.82 -28.29 -1.70
CA ASN A 195 7.73 -29.68 -1.29
C ASN A 195 6.56 -29.78 -0.29
N ASP A 196 5.52 -30.57 -0.59
CA ASP A 196 4.18 -30.64 0.05
C ASP A 196 4.15 -30.94 1.59
N ALA A 197 5.29 -30.94 2.28
CA ALA A 197 5.38 -31.33 3.69
C ALA A 197 4.67 -30.40 4.68
N THR A 198 4.43 -29.12 4.36
CA THR A 198 3.84 -28.18 5.34
C THR A 198 2.99 -27.06 4.70
N SER A 199 1.66 -27.17 4.77
CA SER A 199 0.68 -26.13 4.35
C SER A 199 0.84 -24.75 5.01
N TYR A 200 1.72 -24.61 6.01
CA TYR A 200 1.98 -23.35 6.71
C TYR A 200 3.06 -22.48 6.04
N LEU A 201 4.12 -23.10 5.45
CA LEU A 201 5.21 -22.37 4.78
C LEU A 201 4.69 -21.50 3.63
N GLY A 202 3.74 -22.02 2.86
CA GLY A 202 3.13 -21.25 1.78
C GLY A 202 2.36 -20.02 2.27
N ARG A 203 1.78 -20.06 3.48
CA ARG A 203 1.11 -18.89 4.06
C ARG A 203 2.13 -17.85 4.52
N THR A 204 3.16 -18.27 5.24
CA THR A 204 4.22 -17.37 5.72
C THR A 204 4.94 -16.70 4.56
N ILE A 205 5.33 -17.46 3.54
CA ILE A 205 5.96 -16.90 2.33
C ILE A 205 5.03 -15.92 1.63
N ALA A 206 3.74 -16.25 1.47
CA ALA A 206 2.77 -15.35 0.86
C ALA A 206 2.58 -14.05 1.67
N GLU A 207 2.48 -14.13 3.00
CA GLU A 207 2.38 -12.97 3.89
C GLU A 207 3.61 -12.05 3.76
N ARG A 208 4.82 -12.63 3.69
CA ARG A 208 6.07 -11.89 3.51
C ARG A 208 6.21 -11.25 2.15
N VAL A 209 5.89 -12.00 1.11
CA VAL A 209 5.85 -11.48 -0.26
C VAL A 209 4.91 -10.28 -0.37
N VAL A 210 3.73 -10.36 0.25
CA VAL A 210 2.77 -9.26 0.28
C VAL A 210 3.32 -8.06 1.06
N ALA A 211 3.96 -8.28 2.20
CA ALA A 211 4.60 -7.21 2.99
C ALA A 211 5.75 -6.53 2.22
N ALA A 212 6.66 -7.32 1.64
CA ALA A 212 7.78 -6.85 0.82
C ALA A 212 7.28 -6.09 -0.41
N THR A 213 6.22 -6.56 -1.07
CA THR A 213 5.62 -5.85 -2.21
C THR A 213 5.03 -4.50 -1.78
N GLN A 214 4.34 -4.45 -0.64
CA GLN A 214 3.81 -3.19 -0.11
C GLN A 214 4.93 -2.21 0.25
N GLN A 215 6.01 -2.69 0.85
CA GLN A 215 7.17 -1.88 1.20
C GLN A 215 7.88 -1.36 -0.05
N ALA A 216 8.17 -2.22 -1.02
CA ALA A 216 8.77 -1.84 -2.30
C ALA A 216 7.94 -0.77 -3.04
N VAL A 217 6.61 -0.90 -3.06
CA VAL A 217 5.72 0.11 -3.64
C VAL A 217 5.77 1.42 -2.84
N ALA A 218 5.76 1.36 -1.52
CA ALA A 218 5.84 2.55 -0.67
C ALA A 218 7.17 3.30 -0.85
N ASP A 219 8.28 2.57 -0.89
CA ASP A 219 9.62 3.12 -1.10
C ASP A 219 9.71 3.79 -2.48
N GLN A 220 9.28 3.10 -3.53
CA GLN A 220 9.29 3.68 -4.87
C GLN A 220 8.42 4.94 -4.95
N VAL A 221 7.20 4.91 -4.41
CA VAL A 221 6.32 6.08 -4.41
C VAL A 221 6.96 7.23 -3.62
N GLY A 222 7.62 6.92 -2.50
CA GLY A 222 8.40 7.87 -1.71
C GLY A 222 9.54 8.51 -2.50
N GLU A 223 10.35 7.70 -3.19
CA GLU A 223 11.45 8.17 -4.05
C GLU A 223 10.93 9.01 -5.22
N GLN A 224 9.86 8.58 -5.87
CA GLN A 224 9.23 9.31 -6.96
C GLN A 224 8.70 10.66 -6.49
N ALA A 225 8.04 10.70 -5.34
CA ALA A 225 7.52 11.92 -4.74
C ALA A 225 8.67 12.87 -4.38
N ALA A 226 9.74 12.36 -3.77
CA ALA A 226 10.93 13.14 -3.42
C ALA A 226 11.62 13.71 -4.67
N SER A 227 11.80 12.90 -5.71
CA SER A 227 12.39 13.32 -6.99
C SER A 227 11.53 14.39 -7.68
N SER A 228 10.22 14.17 -7.76
CA SER A 228 9.27 15.11 -8.35
C SER A 228 9.26 16.44 -7.58
N PHE A 229 9.32 16.37 -6.25
CA PHE A 229 9.42 17.54 -5.39
C PHE A 229 10.72 18.31 -5.63
N LEU A 230 11.86 17.61 -5.75
CA LEU A 230 13.15 18.23 -6.01
C LEU A 230 13.21 18.91 -7.39
N VAL A 231 12.66 18.27 -8.42
CA VAL A 231 12.53 18.85 -9.77
C VAL A 231 11.59 20.06 -9.74
N GLY A 232 10.45 19.95 -9.06
CA GLY A 232 9.51 21.05 -8.87
C GLY A 232 10.15 22.24 -8.17
N PHE A 233 10.90 22.00 -7.10
CA PHE A 233 11.63 23.04 -6.38
C PHE A 233 12.67 23.73 -7.25
N SER A 234 13.46 22.95 -8.00
CA SER A 234 14.47 23.49 -8.92
C SER A 234 13.82 24.34 -10.02
N THR A 235 12.66 23.91 -10.52
CA THR A 235 11.87 24.65 -11.51
C THR A 235 11.36 25.98 -10.95
N VAL A 236 10.81 25.98 -9.73
CA VAL A 236 10.38 27.20 -9.04
C VAL A 236 11.56 28.15 -8.84
N SER A 237 12.72 27.65 -8.40
CA SER A 237 13.92 28.49 -8.22
C SER A 237 14.36 29.15 -9.53
N GLN A 238 14.30 28.44 -10.66
CA GLN A 238 14.63 29.00 -11.96
C GLN A 238 13.62 30.06 -12.40
N GLN A 239 12.33 29.83 -12.17
CA GLN A 239 11.29 30.83 -12.47
C GLN A 239 11.43 32.09 -11.60
N LEU A 240 11.82 31.95 -10.33
CA LEU A 240 12.09 33.09 -9.45
C LEU A 240 13.32 33.90 -9.91
N GLN A 241 14.36 33.23 -10.42
CA GLN A 241 15.52 33.92 -11.02
C GLN A 241 15.10 34.70 -12.27
N GLN A 242 14.34 34.07 -13.18
CA GLN A 242 13.82 34.76 -14.37
C GLN A 242 12.93 35.97 -14.02
N ALA A 243 12.12 35.85 -12.96
CA ALA A 243 11.32 36.96 -12.46
C ALA A 243 12.18 38.10 -11.90
N ALA A 244 13.26 37.78 -11.18
CA ALA A 244 14.21 38.77 -10.68
C ALA A 244 14.95 39.49 -11.82
N ASP A 245 15.41 38.75 -12.83
CA ASP A 245 16.04 39.31 -14.02
C ASP A 245 15.08 40.23 -14.79
N GLY A 246 13.82 39.82 -14.94
CA GLY A 246 12.77 40.62 -15.55
C GLY A 246 12.47 41.92 -14.77
N ALA A 247 12.49 41.87 -13.44
CA ALA A 247 12.36 43.05 -12.60
C ALA A 247 13.56 44.00 -12.74
N GLY A 248 14.78 43.45 -12.87
CA GLY A 248 15.99 44.23 -13.17
C GLY A 248 15.89 44.96 -14.50
N ALA A 249 15.51 44.25 -15.57
CA ALA A 249 15.32 44.85 -16.89
C ALA A 249 14.25 45.96 -16.89
N LEU A 250 13.17 45.79 -16.11
CA LEU A 250 12.15 46.84 -15.94
C LEU A 250 12.70 48.07 -15.22
N ALA A 251 13.50 47.89 -14.16
CA ALA A 251 14.14 48.99 -13.45
C ALA A 251 15.10 49.77 -14.35
N ASP A 252 15.91 49.08 -15.13
CA ASP A 252 16.82 49.70 -16.11
C ASP A 252 16.04 50.49 -17.17
N GLY A 253 14.95 49.93 -17.69
CA GLY A 253 14.07 50.60 -18.65
C GLY A 253 13.41 51.87 -18.08
N LEU A 254 13.00 51.85 -16.81
CA LEU A 254 12.48 53.04 -16.12
C LEU A 254 13.58 54.10 -15.93
N GLY A 255 14.82 53.69 -15.65
CA GLY A 255 15.98 54.58 -15.60
C GLY A 255 16.21 55.30 -16.93
N GLN A 256 16.26 54.56 -18.04
CA GLN A 256 16.40 55.11 -19.38
C GLN A 256 15.24 56.06 -19.76
N ALA A 257 14.01 55.71 -19.37
CA ALA A 257 12.86 56.56 -19.60
C ALA A 257 12.97 57.90 -18.83
N SER A 258 13.46 57.86 -17.59
CA SER A 258 13.72 59.07 -16.79
C SER A 258 14.78 59.95 -17.44
N GLU A 259 15.91 59.37 -17.85
CA GLU A 259 16.99 60.11 -18.53
C GLU A 259 16.51 60.74 -19.85
N GLY A 260 15.69 60.01 -20.61
CA GLY A 260 15.05 60.54 -21.82
C GLY A 260 14.11 61.70 -21.54
N ALA A 261 13.35 61.65 -20.44
CA ALA A 261 12.49 62.75 -20.02
C ALA A 261 13.31 64.00 -19.63
N ASP A 262 14.41 63.83 -18.90
CA ASP A 262 15.32 64.93 -18.56
C ASP A 262 15.95 65.55 -19.83
N GLY A 263 16.33 64.72 -20.80
CA GLY A 263 16.81 65.17 -22.10
C GLY A 263 15.77 65.98 -22.87
N LEU A 264 14.50 65.59 -22.80
CA LEU A 264 13.40 66.35 -23.42
C LEU A 264 13.21 67.72 -22.78
N VAL A 265 13.32 67.81 -21.45
CA VAL A 265 13.27 69.09 -20.71
C VAL A 265 14.40 70.01 -21.16
N GLN A 266 15.64 69.50 -21.20
CA GLN A 266 16.80 70.28 -21.66
C GLN A 266 16.65 70.74 -23.11
N GLY A 267 16.12 69.88 -23.99
CA GLY A 267 15.84 70.24 -25.38
C GLY A 267 14.79 71.34 -25.51
N ALA A 268 13.75 71.31 -24.67
CA ALA A 268 12.73 72.34 -24.62
C ALA A 268 13.30 73.69 -24.15
N ASP A 269 14.18 73.69 -23.15
CA ASP A 269 14.87 74.90 -22.67
C ASP A 269 15.80 75.49 -23.74
N ALA A 270 16.52 74.64 -24.47
CA ALA A 270 17.37 75.05 -25.58
C ALA A 270 16.53 75.66 -26.73
N LEU A 271 15.38 75.05 -27.06
CA LEU A 271 14.46 75.58 -28.06
C LEU A 271 13.91 76.96 -27.65
N LEU A 272 13.49 77.11 -26.40
CA LEU A 272 13.01 78.38 -25.85
C LEU A 272 14.09 79.47 -25.95
N THR A 273 15.34 79.12 -25.65
CA THR A 273 16.50 80.02 -25.77
C THR A 273 16.72 80.43 -27.23
N GLY A 274 16.67 79.47 -28.16
CA GLY A 274 16.80 79.73 -29.60
C GLY A 274 15.67 80.63 -30.15
N GLN A 275 14.43 80.43 -29.68
CA GLN A 275 13.31 81.29 -30.05
C GLN A 275 13.51 82.74 -29.59
N ARG A 276 14.04 82.96 -28.39
CA ARG A 276 14.36 84.32 -27.90
C ARG A 276 15.45 84.98 -28.75
N ALA A 277 16.53 84.26 -29.02
CA ALA A 277 17.62 84.76 -29.87
C ALA A 277 17.14 85.09 -31.30
N LEU A 278 16.24 84.26 -31.86
CA LEU A 278 15.62 84.53 -33.16
C LEU A 278 14.75 85.79 -33.14
N ALA A 279 13.95 85.98 -32.09
CA ALA A 279 13.14 87.19 -31.93
C ALA A 279 14.01 88.45 -31.83
N GLU A 280 15.06 88.43 -31.00
CA GLU A 280 16.01 89.53 -30.89
C GLU A 280 16.71 89.85 -32.22
N GLY A 281 17.12 88.81 -32.96
CA GLY A 281 17.72 88.97 -34.29
C GLY A 281 16.75 89.56 -35.32
N ALA A 282 15.47 89.19 -35.27
CA ALA A 282 14.44 89.74 -36.13
C ALA A 282 14.18 91.24 -35.84
N ASP A 283 14.13 91.62 -34.55
CA ASP A 283 14.01 93.03 -34.14
C ASP A 283 15.23 93.86 -34.58
N GLY A 284 16.44 93.28 -34.45
CA GLY A 284 17.67 93.89 -34.95
C GLY A 284 17.66 94.11 -36.47
N LEU A 285 17.21 93.10 -37.23
CA LEU A 285 17.07 93.21 -38.69
C LEU A 285 16.05 94.29 -39.08
N ALA A 286 14.89 94.32 -38.41
CA ALA A 286 13.87 95.34 -38.65
C ALA A 286 14.41 96.75 -38.39
N THR A 287 15.15 96.93 -37.30
CA THR A 287 15.81 98.20 -36.96
C THR A 287 16.82 98.61 -38.03
N GLY A 288 17.70 97.69 -38.47
CA GLY A 288 18.70 97.97 -39.50
C GLY A 288 18.07 98.28 -40.87
N ALA A 289 16.99 97.60 -41.23
CA ALA A 289 16.23 97.89 -42.44
C ALA A 289 15.63 99.31 -42.40
N GLY A 290 15.10 99.73 -41.25
CA GLY A 290 14.63 101.11 -41.04
C GLY A 290 15.74 102.14 -41.24
N GLN A 291 16.91 101.93 -40.63
CA GLN A 291 18.06 102.81 -40.79
C GLN A 291 18.54 102.92 -42.26
N LEU A 292 18.54 101.80 -42.99
CA LEU A 292 18.89 101.81 -44.42
C LEU A 292 17.88 102.60 -45.26
N ALA A 293 16.59 102.42 -44.99
CA ALA A 293 15.53 103.17 -45.66
C ALA A 293 15.71 104.68 -45.44
N ASP A 294 15.92 105.11 -44.19
CA ASP A 294 16.15 106.51 -43.84
C ASP A 294 17.40 107.08 -44.53
N GLY A 295 18.48 106.30 -44.64
CA GLY A 295 19.73 106.72 -45.28
C GLY A 295 19.67 106.81 -46.81
N THR A 296 18.74 106.10 -47.47
CA THR A 296 18.56 106.15 -48.94
C THR A 296 17.51 107.15 -49.41
N GLY A 297 16.74 107.73 -48.47
CA GLY A 297 15.72 108.76 -48.74
C GLY A 297 16.22 110.21 -48.71
N ALA A 298 17.52 110.42 -48.45
CA ALA A 298 18.21 111.71 -48.49
C ALA A 298 19.01 111.87 -49.79
#